data_AF-A0A7S3X608-F1
#
_entry.id   AF-A0A7S3X608-F1
#
_cell.length_a   1.000
_cell.length_b   1.000
_cell.length_c   1.000
_cell.angle_alpha   90.00
_cell.angle_beta   90.00
_cell.angle_gamma   90.00
#
_symmetry.space_group_name_H-M   'P 1'
#
loop_
_entity.id
_entity.type
_entity.pdbx_description
1 polymer ?
#
loop_
_entity_poly.entity_id
_entity_poly.type
_entity_poly.pdbx_seq_one_letter_code
_entity_poly.pdbx_strand_id
1 'polypeptide(L)'
;ELITVDDVRREFHFYDSARLDGLKSRVEIFRVKTTLTYSGERDTLLMRTVSYAEPSEDSESTDPVIRKMTERFHRTPELDAELDIAKRTYDVANGVIKVRYHYGRDRVTASSRTYSKAGHNVVQVDPFAKPPSDATLLEEYGQLQLAERECLNLMREADRQAKELLQRREDEEKIVADAVAEDQRIFGDGTFTLPPYLNVSVYDTERSRLALKSDKSDEVSDVPQDYLTPFLPRSLTANAKPLDRQEALKARDECLHALKDRLVERATIVQSRLDEENAALSKRQATFQRNRDHMEASDEAEYEQYCQEAMFRIQILEQRLDRHTELSLHKYAEMDARLRADPRLAALARQ
;
A
#
# COMPACT_ATOMS: atom_id res chain seq x y z
N GLU A 1 3.30 14.77 3.20
CA GLU A 1 4.34 15.82 3.21
C GLU A 1 5.26 15.59 4.40
N LEU A 2 6.57 15.81 4.25
CA LEU A 2 7.55 15.74 5.33
C LEU A 2 8.19 17.11 5.48
N ILE A 3 8.09 17.70 6.68
CA ILE A 3 8.67 19.00 7.01
C ILE A 3 9.65 18.77 8.14
N THR A 4 10.94 19.03 7.89
CA THR A 4 11.96 19.00 8.93
C THR A 4 12.45 20.42 9.19
N VAL A 5 12.45 20.83 10.45
CA VAL A 5 13.09 22.07 10.91
C VAL A 5 14.32 21.66 11.70
N ASP A 6 15.49 22.01 11.17
CA ASP A 6 16.80 21.54 11.62
C ASP A 6 16.93 21.46 13.13
N ASP A 7 17.16 20.24 13.61
CA ASP A 7 17.42 19.88 15.01
C ASP A 7 16.36 20.30 16.05
N VAL A 8 15.19 20.78 15.59
CA VAL A 8 14.09 21.22 16.48
C VAL A 8 12.89 20.30 16.39
N ARG A 9 12.36 20.08 15.17
CA ARG A 9 11.14 19.29 14.98
C ARG A 9 11.06 18.66 13.60
N ARG A 10 10.28 17.57 13.53
CA ARG A 10 9.90 16.90 12.29
C ARG A 10 8.40 16.67 12.26
N GLU A 11 7.79 16.96 11.12
CA GLU A 11 6.36 16.82 10.90
C GLU A 11 6.09 15.95 9.68
N PHE A 12 5.25 14.93 9.87
CA PHE A 12 4.70 14.10 8.81
C PHE A 12 3.24 14.44 8.66
N HIS A 13 2.82 14.80 7.45
CA HIS A 13 1.43 14.98 7.08
C HIS A 13 1.01 13.85 6.15
N PHE A 14 -0.04 13.14 6.55
CA PHE A 14 -0.56 11.97 5.86
C PHE A 14 -1.94 12.29 5.25
N TYR A 15 -2.28 11.58 4.18
CA TYR A 15 -3.65 11.51 3.70
C TYR A 15 -4.40 10.51 4.58
N ASP A 16 -5.26 11.02 5.46
CA ASP A 16 -6.03 10.22 6.42
C ASP A 16 -6.97 9.22 5.75
N SER A 17 -7.57 9.59 4.61
CA SER A 17 -8.44 8.72 3.81
C SER A 17 -7.72 7.47 3.27
N ALA A 18 -6.41 7.56 3.04
CA ALA A 18 -5.59 6.46 2.54
C ALA A 18 -5.09 5.52 3.65
N ARG A 19 -5.20 5.91 4.93
CA ARG A 19 -4.77 5.09 6.06
C ARG A 19 -5.96 4.42 6.75
N LEU A 20 -5.77 3.17 7.17
CA LEU A 20 -6.78 2.44 7.93
C LEU A 20 -6.98 3.03 9.33
N ASP A 21 -5.89 3.51 9.94
CA ASP A 21 -5.84 4.08 11.29
C ASP A 21 -6.33 5.54 11.40
N GLY A 22 -6.58 6.21 10.27
CA GLY A 22 -7.02 7.62 10.24
C GLY A 22 -5.98 8.62 10.77
N LEU A 23 -4.70 8.26 10.82
CA LEU A 23 -3.62 9.18 11.25
C LEU A 23 -3.48 10.32 10.24
N LYS A 24 -3.69 11.56 10.69
CA LYS A 24 -3.55 12.79 9.89
C LYS A 24 -2.13 13.32 9.91
N SER A 25 -1.53 13.38 11.09
CA SER A 25 -0.17 13.92 11.22
C SER A 25 0.59 13.33 12.40
N ARG A 26 1.91 13.36 12.26
CA ARG A 26 2.86 13.03 13.32
C ARG A 26 3.84 14.17 13.47
N VAL A 27 3.94 14.72 14.68
CA VAL A 27 4.86 15.81 15.02
C VAL A 27 5.82 15.31 16.08
N GLU A 28 7.09 15.22 15.72
CA GLU A 28 8.21 14.89 16.58
C GLU A 28 8.90 16.20 16.99
N ILE A 29 8.93 16.50 18.29
CA ILE A 29 9.85 17.48 18.85
C ILE A 29 10.98 16.68 19.46
N PHE A 30 12.17 16.79 18.86
CA PHE A 30 13.28 15.89 19.16
C PHE A 30 13.60 15.88 20.64
N ARG A 31 13.75 14.67 21.20
CA ARG A 31 14.03 14.40 22.63
C ARG A 31 12.99 14.90 23.64
N VAL A 32 11.93 15.60 23.20
CA VAL A 32 10.92 16.17 24.09
C VAL A 32 9.62 15.38 24.04
N LYS A 33 8.98 15.33 22.86
CA LYS A 33 7.67 14.70 22.72
C LYS A 33 7.35 14.35 21.27
N THR A 34 6.54 13.31 21.11
CA THR A 34 5.94 12.92 19.84
C THR A 34 4.43 13.01 19.94
N THR A 35 3.78 13.64 18.97
CA THR A 35 2.33 13.82 18.92
C THR A 35 1.77 13.23 17.63
N LEU A 36 0.82 12.31 17.76
CA LEU A 36 0.05 11.72 16.68
C LEU A 36 -1.36 12.33 16.71
N THR A 37 -1.80 12.91 15.61
CA THR A 37 -3.14 13.49 15.47
C THR A 37 -3.94 12.70 14.46
N TYR A 38 -5.16 12.33 14.85
CA TYR A 38 -6.06 11.46 14.09
C TYR A 38 -7.24 12.26 13.53
N SER A 39 -7.92 11.70 12.53
CA SER A 39 -9.05 12.37 11.89
C SER A 39 -10.27 12.53 12.78
N GLY A 40 -10.51 11.56 13.66
CA GLY A 40 -11.70 11.48 14.50
C GLY A 40 -12.97 11.02 13.78
N GLU A 41 -12.87 10.64 12.49
CA GLU A 41 -14.06 10.26 11.68
C GLU A 41 -14.50 8.81 11.91
N ARG A 42 -13.53 7.91 12.16
CA ARG A 42 -13.78 6.47 12.34
C ARG A 42 -13.75 6.03 13.80
N ASP A 43 -13.05 6.78 14.65
CA ASP A 43 -12.86 6.50 16.07
C ASP A 43 -12.89 7.82 16.84
N THR A 44 -13.23 7.72 18.12
CA THR A 44 -13.23 8.81 19.09
C THR A 44 -11.82 9.31 19.42
N LEU A 45 -10.77 8.54 19.15
CA LEU A 45 -9.38 8.96 19.41
C LEU A 45 -9.00 10.17 18.54
N LEU A 46 -8.66 11.29 19.18
CA LEU A 46 -8.23 12.52 18.51
C LEU A 46 -6.72 12.64 18.43
N MET A 47 -6.04 12.27 19.51
CA MET A 47 -4.61 12.54 19.65
C MET A 47 -3.97 11.57 20.62
N ARG A 48 -2.77 11.12 20.27
CA ARG A 48 -1.86 10.42 21.16
C ARG A 48 -0.57 11.23 21.30
N THR A 49 -0.08 11.38 22.51
CA THR A 49 1.16 12.11 22.79
C THR A 49 2.04 11.29 23.71
N VAL A 50 3.32 11.23 23.38
CA VAL A 50 4.37 10.61 24.20
C VAL A 50 5.35 11.70 24.57
N SER A 51 5.74 11.75 25.84
CA SER A 51 6.81 12.61 26.35
C SER A 51 7.94 11.73 26.87
N TYR A 52 9.16 12.11 26.54
CA TYR A 52 10.35 11.35 26.87
C TYR A 52 10.97 11.86 28.18
N ALA A 53 11.73 11.00 28.84
CA ALA A 53 12.60 11.40 29.95
C ALA A 53 13.79 12.20 29.41
N GLU A 54 14.36 13.07 30.24
CA GLU A 54 15.63 13.71 29.90
C GLU A 54 16.71 12.63 29.78
N PRO A 55 17.58 12.73 28.76
CA PRO A 55 18.65 11.76 28.58
C PRO A 55 19.61 11.83 29.78
N SER A 56 19.76 10.72 30.50
CA SER A 56 20.84 10.57 31.48
C SER A 56 22.17 10.39 30.76
N GLU A 57 23.20 11.09 31.21
CA GLU A 57 24.58 10.99 30.67
C GLU A 57 25.13 9.55 30.72
N ASP A 58 24.58 8.72 31.61
CA ASP A 58 24.99 7.32 31.84
C ASP A 58 24.27 6.29 30.97
N SER A 59 23.36 6.67 30.06
CA SER A 59 22.61 5.73 29.23
C SER A 59 23.24 5.54 27.85
N GLU A 60 23.82 4.36 27.61
CA GLU A 60 24.34 3.92 26.30
C GLU A 60 23.23 3.68 25.25
N SER A 61 21.95 3.66 25.65
CA SER A 61 20.83 3.45 24.73
C SER A 61 20.44 4.72 23.98
N THR A 62 20.52 4.69 22.65
CA THR A 62 20.13 5.79 21.76
C THR A 62 18.62 6.08 21.77
N ASP A 63 17.80 5.10 22.17
CA ASP A 63 16.34 5.23 22.14
C ASP A 63 15.83 5.94 23.42
N PRO A 64 14.99 6.99 23.28
CA PRO A 64 14.52 7.77 24.42
C PRO A 64 13.52 7.00 25.28
N VAL A 65 13.71 7.05 26.61
CA VAL A 65 12.81 6.39 27.57
C VAL A 65 11.49 7.16 27.66
N ILE A 66 10.38 6.44 27.54
CA ILE A 66 9.04 7.03 27.65
C ILE A 66 8.75 7.38 29.12
N ARG A 67 8.55 8.67 29.40
CA ARG A 67 8.13 9.16 30.72
C ARG A 67 6.62 9.10 30.89
N LYS A 68 5.89 9.56 29.87
CA LYS A 68 4.45 9.76 29.95
C LYS A 68 3.79 9.59 28.58
N MET A 69 2.65 8.93 28.56
CA MET A 69 1.77 8.83 27.38
C MET A 69 0.42 9.45 27.69
N THR A 70 -0.24 10.00 26.68
CA THR A 70 -1.53 10.66 26.83
C THR A 70 -2.38 10.45 25.60
N GLU A 71 -3.64 10.08 25.81
CA GLU A 71 -4.63 9.93 24.76
C GLU A 71 -5.78 10.90 25.03
N ARG A 72 -6.31 11.52 23.98
CA ARG A 72 -7.47 12.42 24.04
C ARG A 72 -8.53 11.93 23.09
N PHE A 73 -9.78 11.99 23.53
CA PHE A 73 -10.92 11.48 22.79
C PHE A 73 -11.97 12.56 22.56
N HIS A 74 -12.82 12.35 21.56
CA HIS A 74 -13.98 13.16 21.25
C HIS A 74 -15.17 12.78 22.15
N ARG A 75 -16.05 13.76 22.41
CA ARG A 75 -17.28 13.53 23.18
C ARG A 75 -18.21 12.63 22.40
N THR A 76 -18.68 11.56 23.02
CA THR A 76 -19.77 10.72 22.49
C THR A 76 -21.09 11.19 23.11
N PRO A 77 -22.00 11.82 22.34
CA PRO A 77 -23.24 12.40 22.89
C PRO A 77 -24.18 11.35 23.50
N GLU A 78 -24.07 10.10 23.05
CA GLU A 78 -24.89 8.97 23.49
C GLU A 78 -24.51 8.45 24.89
N LEU A 79 -23.27 8.72 25.33
CA LEU A 79 -22.76 8.29 26.62
C LEU A 79 -22.87 9.41 27.66
N ASP A 80 -23.17 9.05 28.90
CA ASP A 80 -23.10 10.02 29.99
C ASP A 80 -21.68 10.59 30.13
N ALA A 81 -21.59 11.86 30.50
CA ALA A 81 -20.31 12.56 30.60
C ALA A 81 -19.41 11.97 31.68
N GLU A 82 -19.97 11.32 32.71
CA GLU A 82 -19.19 10.66 33.76
C GLU A 82 -18.63 9.29 33.35
N LEU A 83 -19.10 8.73 32.24
CA LEU A 83 -18.65 7.44 31.69
C LEU A 83 -17.82 7.61 30.41
N ASP A 84 -17.93 8.76 29.75
CA ASP A 84 -17.22 9.06 28.52
C ASP A 84 -15.84 9.67 28.77
N ILE A 85 -14.81 8.96 28.34
CA ILE A 85 -13.42 9.30 28.67
C ILE A 85 -12.92 10.40 27.73
N ALA A 86 -12.63 11.58 28.27
CA ALA A 86 -12.03 12.68 27.50
C ALA A 86 -10.51 12.54 27.33
N LYS A 87 -9.84 12.03 28.37
CA LYS A 87 -8.39 11.95 28.41
C LYS A 87 -7.89 10.80 29.28
N ARG A 88 -7.02 9.97 28.71
CA ARG A 88 -6.23 8.99 29.46
C ARG A 88 -4.79 9.47 29.54
N THR A 89 -4.18 9.32 30.70
CA THR A 89 -2.79 9.71 30.93
C THR A 89 -2.09 8.58 31.65
N TYR A 90 -1.10 7.99 30.99
CA TYR A 90 -0.24 6.94 31.54
C TYR A 90 1.07 7.59 31.95
N ASP A 91 1.26 7.81 33.25
CA ASP A 91 2.51 8.30 33.82
C ASP A 91 3.40 7.09 34.15
N VAL A 92 4.09 6.61 33.12
CA VAL A 92 4.88 5.37 33.15
C VAL A 92 5.98 5.46 34.21
N ALA A 93 6.63 6.63 34.32
CA ALA A 93 7.69 6.86 35.29
C ALA A 93 7.23 6.70 36.75
N ASN A 94 5.99 7.11 37.05
CA ASN A 94 5.43 7.03 38.39
C ASN A 94 4.50 5.80 38.59
N GLY A 95 4.21 5.04 37.54
CA GLY A 95 3.26 3.94 37.57
C GLY A 95 1.83 4.39 37.92
N VAL A 96 1.42 5.57 37.44
CA VAL A 96 0.12 6.17 37.74
C VAL A 96 -0.69 6.36 36.46
N ILE A 97 -1.93 5.88 36.45
CA ILE A 97 -2.88 6.06 35.34
C ILE A 97 -3.95 7.05 35.78
N LYS A 98 -4.17 8.11 35.00
CA LYS A 98 -5.22 9.11 35.24
C LYS A 98 -6.21 9.13 34.10
N VAL A 99 -7.48 8.94 34.44
CA VAL A 99 -8.61 9.04 33.53
C VAL A 99 -9.39 10.30 33.89
N ARG A 100 -9.60 11.18 32.91
CA ARG A 100 -10.52 12.32 33.03
C ARG A 100 -11.66 12.11 32.05
N TYR A 101 -12.87 12.28 32.55
CA TYR A 101 -14.08 12.15 31.77
C TYR A 101 -14.47 13.50 31.15
N HIS A 102 -15.44 13.49 30.25
CA HIS A 102 -15.96 14.71 29.64
C HIS A 102 -16.73 15.56 30.65
N TYR A 103 -16.86 16.85 30.37
CA TYR A 103 -17.72 17.74 31.15
C TYR A 103 -19.18 17.40 30.91
N GLY A 104 -19.94 17.27 32.00
CA GLY A 104 -21.40 17.14 31.92
C GLY A 104 -22.07 18.42 31.44
N ARG A 105 -23.29 18.29 30.95
CA ARG A 105 -24.13 19.44 30.61
C ARG A 105 -24.30 20.30 31.87
N ASP A 106 -24.05 21.60 31.74
CA ASP A 106 -24.15 22.60 32.81
C ASP A 106 -23.18 22.38 34.00
N ARG A 107 -22.05 21.68 33.78
CA ARG A 107 -21.03 21.43 34.81
C ARG A 107 -19.68 22.06 34.44
N VAL A 108 -19.05 22.73 35.41
CA VAL A 108 -17.72 23.37 35.24
C VAL A 108 -16.56 22.43 35.61
N THR A 109 -16.84 21.35 36.32
CA THR A 109 -15.88 20.31 36.70
C THR A 109 -16.22 18.98 36.06
N ALA A 110 -15.21 18.17 35.76
CA ALA A 110 -15.36 16.82 35.21
C ALA A 110 -14.91 15.77 36.23
N SER A 111 -15.56 14.60 36.20
CA SER A 111 -15.15 13.46 37.01
C SER A 111 -13.77 12.98 36.59
N SER A 112 -13.03 12.40 37.52
CA SER A 112 -11.70 11.83 37.24
C SER A 112 -11.37 10.67 38.15
N ARG A 113 -10.58 9.73 37.65
CA ARG A 113 -10.11 8.58 38.42
C ARG A 113 -8.60 8.46 38.25
N THR A 114 -7.92 8.18 39.34
CA THR A 114 -6.47 7.95 39.36
C THR A 114 -6.22 6.58 39.93
N TYR A 115 -5.40 5.78 39.24
CA TYR A 115 -5.04 4.42 39.65
C TYR A 115 -3.53 4.32 39.80
N SER A 116 -3.11 3.56 40.79
CA SER A 116 -1.71 3.26 41.08
C SER A 116 -1.62 1.89 41.77
N LYS A 117 -0.40 1.36 41.92
CA LYS A 117 -0.17 0.16 42.73
C LYS A 117 -0.59 0.33 44.20
N ALA A 118 -0.57 1.57 44.72
CA ALA A 118 -0.95 1.87 46.11
C ALA A 118 -2.47 1.98 46.31
N GLY A 119 -3.26 1.97 45.24
CA GLY A 119 -4.72 2.11 45.29
C GLY A 119 -5.24 3.08 44.23
N HIS A 120 -6.51 3.44 44.39
CA HIS A 120 -7.23 4.32 43.48
C HIS A 120 -7.81 5.54 44.19
N ASN A 121 -7.99 6.64 43.45
CA ASN A 121 -8.66 7.84 43.91
C ASN A 121 -9.76 8.20 42.89
N VAL A 122 -11.00 8.29 43.36
CA VAL A 122 -12.17 8.59 42.55
C VAL A 122 -12.70 9.96 42.92
N VAL A 123 -12.77 10.85 41.94
CA VAL A 123 -13.42 12.17 42.04
C VAL A 123 -14.66 12.13 41.17
N GLN A 124 -15.83 12.11 41.80
CA GLN A 124 -17.11 12.12 41.14
C GLN A 124 -17.79 13.47 41.35
N VAL A 125 -18.27 14.08 40.26
CA VAL A 125 -18.88 15.40 40.31
C VAL A 125 -20.36 15.32 40.69
N ASP A 126 -21.09 14.32 40.18
CA ASP A 126 -22.47 14.08 40.58
C ASP A 126 -22.55 13.52 42.02
N PRO A 127 -23.13 14.26 42.98
CA PRO A 127 -23.26 13.78 44.35
C PRO A 127 -24.29 12.65 44.51
N PHE A 128 -25.19 12.47 43.54
CA PHE A 128 -26.26 11.47 43.58
C PHE A 128 -25.91 10.19 42.83
N ALA A 129 -24.88 10.23 42.00
CA ALA A 129 -24.42 9.04 41.31
C ALA A 129 -23.77 8.07 42.30
N LYS A 130 -24.02 6.77 42.11
CA LYS A 130 -23.46 5.75 42.99
C LYS A 130 -21.95 5.65 42.72
N PRO A 131 -21.11 5.67 43.77
CA PRO A 131 -19.70 5.44 43.58
C PRO A 131 -19.48 4.03 43.01
N PRO A 132 -18.52 3.86 42.09
CA PRO A 132 -18.17 2.55 41.56
C PRO A 132 -17.69 1.64 42.70
N SER A 133 -18.00 0.34 42.59
CA SER A 133 -17.55 -0.64 43.58
C SER A 133 -16.06 -0.95 43.41
N ASP A 134 -15.41 -1.38 44.48
CA ASP A 134 -13.99 -1.76 44.43
C ASP A 134 -13.70 -2.85 43.37
N ALA A 135 -14.65 -3.77 43.16
CA ALA A 135 -14.55 -4.79 42.13
C ALA A 135 -14.53 -4.17 40.72
N THR A 136 -15.40 -3.19 40.44
CA THR A 136 -15.41 -2.49 39.15
C THR A 136 -14.15 -1.65 38.95
N LEU A 137 -13.64 -1.01 40.00
CA LEU A 137 -12.41 -0.22 39.93
C LEU A 137 -11.18 -1.09 39.68
N LEU A 138 -11.15 -2.31 40.23
CA LEU A 138 -10.08 -3.29 39.98
C LEU A 138 -10.11 -3.79 38.53
N GLU A 139 -11.30 -4.08 38.01
CA GLU A 139 -11.48 -4.48 36.60
C GLU A 139 -11.06 -3.37 35.64
N GLU A 140 -11.52 -2.14 35.87
CA GLU A 140 -11.12 -0.96 35.11
C GLU A 140 -9.60 -0.74 35.14
N TYR A 141 -8.96 -0.93 36.30
CA TYR A 141 -7.51 -0.81 36.40
C TYR A 141 -6.79 -1.86 35.54
N GLY A 142 -7.26 -3.10 35.52
CA GLY A 142 -6.73 -4.15 34.65
C GLY A 142 -6.87 -3.80 33.17
N GLN A 143 -8.04 -3.29 32.76
CA GLN A 143 -8.27 -2.82 31.39
C GLN A 143 -7.35 -1.65 31.02
N LEU A 144 -7.13 -0.71 31.94
CA LEU A 144 -6.24 0.43 31.74
C LEU A 144 -4.76 0.01 31.62
N GLN A 145 -4.32 -1.02 32.35
CA GLN A 145 -2.98 -1.58 32.20
C GLN A 145 -2.77 -2.27 30.84
N LEU A 146 -3.80 -2.96 30.34
CA LEU A 146 -3.78 -3.51 28.98
C LEU A 146 -3.71 -2.40 27.94
N ALA A 147 -4.55 -1.37 28.08
CA ALA A 147 -4.55 -0.20 27.19
C ALA A 147 -3.21 0.57 27.23
N GLU A 148 -2.55 0.66 28.40
CA GLU A 148 -1.20 1.23 28.51
C GLU A 148 -0.19 0.45 27.67
N ARG A 149 -0.21 -0.89 27.76
CA ARG A 149 0.69 -1.76 26.99
C ARG A 149 0.43 -1.66 25.48
N GLU A 150 -0.83 -1.62 25.08
CA GLU A 150 -1.23 -1.45 23.68
C GLU A 150 -0.79 -0.08 23.14
N CYS A 151 -1.01 0.99 23.90
CA CYS A 151 -0.57 2.34 23.55
C CYS A 151 0.95 2.37 23.34
N LEU A 152 1.72 1.73 24.22
CA LEU A 152 3.18 1.63 24.11
C LEU A 152 3.61 0.87 22.85
N ASN A 153 2.96 -0.26 22.54
CA ASN A 153 3.24 -1.04 21.34
C ASN A 153 2.92 -0.26 20.06
N LEU A 154 1.78 0.43 20.02
CA LEU A 154 1.39 1.27 18.89
C LEU A 154 2.36 2.43 18.66
N MET A 155 2.91 3.01 19.73
CA MET A 155 3.93 4.06 19.63
C MET A 155 5.23 3.53 19.07
N ARG A 156 5.69 2.35 19.52
CA ARG A 156 6.89 1.68 18.96
C ARG A 156 6.71 1.36 17.48
N GLU A 157 5.54 0.88 17.10
CA GLU A 157 5.21 0.60 15.71
C GLU A 157 5.19 1.88 14.86
N ALA A 158 4.59 2.96 15.38
CA ALA A 158 4.59 4.26 14.70
C ALA A 158 6.02 4.82 14.53
N ASP A 159 6.90 4.62 15.50
CA ASP A 159 8.31 5.01 15.42
C ASP A 159 9.07 4.19 14.38
N ARG A 160 8.80 2.88 14.30
CA ARG A 160 9.36 1.98 13.27
C ARG A 160 8.93 2.41 11.87
N GLN A 161 7.63 2.65 11.68
CA GLN A 161 7.08 3.12 10.40
C GLN A 161 7.67 4.48 9.99
N ALA A 162 7.90 5.39 10.94
CA ALA A 162 8.56 6.66 10.67
C ALA A 162 10.01 6.47 10.22
N LYS A 163 10.79 5.59 10.88
CA LYS A 163 12.16 5.24 10.47
C LYS A 163 12.20 4.63 9.07
N GLU A 164 11.33 3.68 8.77
CA GLU A 164 11.22 3.06 7.44
C GLU A 164 10.85 4.08 6.36
N LEU A 165 9.93 5.01 6.65
CA LEU A 165 9.54 6.07 5.73
C LEU A 165 10.70 7.01 5.41
N LEU A 166 11.50 7.38 6.42
CA LEU A 166 12.67 8.24 6.23
C LEU A 166 13.75 7.55 5.39
N GLN A 167 14.04 6.28 5.66
CA GLN A 167 14.99 5.50 4.85
C GLN A 167 14.55 5.42 3.39
N ARG A 168 13.27 5.14 3.12
CA ARG A 168 12.75 5.14 1.75
C ARG A 168 12.88 6.50 1.07
N ARG A 169 12.66 7.60 1.82
CA ARG A 169 12.83 8.96 1.28
C ARG A 169 14.29 9.24 0.94
N GLU A 170 15.22 8.86 1.80
CA GLU A 170 16.66 9.02 1.52
C GLU A 170 17.10 8.21 0.31
N ASP A 171 16.59 6.98 0.15
CA ASP A 171 16.90 6.14 -1.01
C ASP A 171 16.28 6.69 -2.30
N GLU A 172 15.02 7.17 -2.25
CA GLU A 172 14.35 7.86 -3.36
C GLU A 172 15.13 9.12 -3.78
N GLU A 173 15.56 9.94 -2.81
CA GLU A 173 16.33 11.16 -3.06
C GLU A 173 17.71 10.85 -3.67
N LYS A 174 18.39 9.78 -3.24
CA LYS A 174 19.64 9.31 -3.86
C LYS A 174 19.43 8.88 -5.31
N ILE A 175 18.39 8.10 -5.59
CA ILE A 175 18.06 7.67 -6.96
C ILE A 175 17.81 8.89 -7.85
N VAL A 176 17.07 9.89 -7.36
CA VAL A 176 16.82 11.14 -8.09
C VAL A 176 18.13 11.90 -8.29
N ALA A 177 18.98 12.02 -7.27
CA ALA A 177 20.26 12.71 -7.38
C ALA A 177 21.20 12.04 -8.40
N ASP A 178 21.27 10.70 -8.40
CA ASP A 178 22.07 9.93 -9.35
C ASP A 178 21.54 10.11 -10.77
N ALA A 179 20.22 10.06 -10.98
CA ALA A 179 19.60 10.31 -12.28
C ALA A 179 19.87 11.74 -12.78
N VAL A 180 19.80 12.75 -11.90
CA VAL A 180 20.13 14.15 -12.25
C VAL A 180 21.61 14.29 -12.59
N ALA A 181 22.51 13.61 -11.86
CA ALA A 181 23.94 13.63 -12.16
C ALA A 181 24.27 12.92 -13.48
N GLU A 182 23.58 11.83 -13.80
CA GLU A 182 23.71 11.12 -15.08
C GLU A 182 23.17 11.97 -16.24
N ASP A 183 22.02 12.62 -16.08
CA ASP A 183 21.46 13.57 -17.04
C ASP A 183 22.44 14.74 -17.31
N GLN A 184 23.05 15.29 -16.25
CA GLN A 184 24.10 16.31 -16.39
C GLN A 184 25.37 15.79 -17.09
N ARG A 185 25.74 14.51 -16.92
CA ARG A 185 26.90 13.92 -17.63
C ARG A 185 26.59 13.68 -19.12
N ILE A 186 25.37 13.27 -19.44
CA ILE A 186 24.97 12.91 -20.80
C ILE A 186 24.58 14.15 -21.60
N PHE A 187 23.95 15.15 -20.98
CA PHE A 187 23.36 16.32 -21.63
C PHE A 187 23.92 17.68 -21.16
N GLY A 188 24.96 17.68 -20.31
CA GLY A 188 25.51 18.86 -19.62
C GLY A 188 26.06 20.00 -20.49
N ASP A 189 26.26 19.78 -21.79
CA ASP A 189 26.64 20.85 -22.74
C ASP A 189 25.45 21.75 -23.15
N GLY A 190 24.26 21.55 -22.58
CA GLY A 190 23.12 22.47 -22.71
C GLY A 190 22.52 22.57 -24.12
N THR A 191 22.89 21.66 -25.03
CA THR A 191 22.43 21.66 -26.43
C THR A 191 21.24 20.76 -26.70
N PHE A 192 20.82 19.94 -25.73
CA PHE A 192 19.66 19.06 -25.87
C PHE A 192 18.45 19.60 -25.10
N THR A 193 17.63 20.42 -25.75
CA THR A 193 16.27 20.70 -25.27
C THR A 193 15.37 19.51 -25.57
N LEU A 194 15.01 18.71 -24.55
CA LEU A 194 13.96 17.70 -24.73
C LEU A 194 12.67 18.41 -25.19
N PRO A 195 12.07 17.98 -26.31
CA PRO A 195 10.81 18.55 -26.77
C PRO A 195 9.73 18.43 -25.67
N PRO A 196 8.88 19.45 -25.46
CA PRO A 196 7.91 19.49 -24.35
C PRO A 196 7.00 18.26 -24.24
N TYR A 197 6.76 17.56 -25.35
CA TYR A 197 5.92 16.36 -25.42
C TYR A 197 6.62 15.06 -24.97
N LEU A 198 7.95 15.08 -24.77
CA LEU A 198 8.74 13.96 -24.23
C LEU A 198 9.05 14.14 -22.74
N ASN A 199 8.64 15.26 -22.14
CA ASN A 199 8.86 15.56 -20.74
C ASN A 199 7.79 14.83 -19.89
N VAL A 200 7.93 13.51 -19.78
CA VAL A 200 7.03 12.70 -18.94
C VAL A 200 7.50 12.81 -17.49
N SER A 201 6.71 13.48 -16.67
CA SER A 201 6.97 13.64 -15.24
C SER A 201 7.02 12.28 -14.54
N VAL A 202 7.90 12.11 -13.54
CA VAL A 202 7.95 10.91 -12.67
C VAL A 202 6.60 10.65 -12.00
N TYR A 203 5.83 11.70 -11.74
CA TYR A 203 4.46 11.57 -11.23
C TYR A 203 3.49 11.02 -12.27
N ASP A 204 3.73 11.24 -13.55
CA ASP A 204 2.88 10.76 -14.64
C ASP A 204 3.08 9.26 -14.87
N THR A 205 4.32 8.77 -14.80
CA THR A 205 4.63 7.33 -14.90
C THR A 205 4.10 6.53 -13.72
N GLU A 206 4.22 7.03 -12.49
CA GLU A 206 3.65 6.38 -11.29
C GLU A 206 2.12 6.39 -11.31
N ARG A 207 1.49 7.47 -11.79
CA ARG A 207 0.02 7.56 -11.94
C ARG A 207 -0.49 6.65 -13.05
N SER A 208 0.20 6.54 -14.18
CA SER A 208 -0.09 5.54 -15.21
C SER A 208 0.11 4.12 -14.70
N ARG A 209 1.14 3.87 -13.89
CA ARG A 209 1.40 2.55 -13.30
C ARG A 209 0.37 2.16 -12.24
N LEU A 210 -0.14 3.12 -11.47
CA LEU A 210 -1.24 2.92 -10.52
C LEU A 210 -2.58 2.73 -11.23
N ALA A 211 -2.85 3.49 -12.31
CA ALA A 211 -4.01 3.29 -13.18
C ALA A 211 -4.00 1.89 -13.81
N LEU A 212 -2.84 1.42 -14.29
CA LEU A 212 -2.64 0.06 -14.80
C LEU A 212 -2.82 -1.04 -13.74
N LYS A 213 -2.73 -0.72 -12.45
CA LYS A 213 -2.98 -1.67 -11.34
C LYS A 213 -4.44 -1.67 -10.88
N SER A 214 -5.18 -0.57 -11.03
CA SER A 214 -6.61 -0.53 -10.74
C SER A 214 -7.48 -1.09 -11.88
N ASP A 215 -6.97 -1.11 -13.12
CA ASP A 215 -7.66 -1.69 -14.27
C ASP A 215 -7.49 -3.22 -14.35
N LYS A 216 -8.03 -3.93 -13.35
CA LYS A 216 -8.47 -5.33 -13.54
C LYS A 216 -9.87 -5.40 -14.18
N SER A 217 -10.08 -4.60 -15.21
CA SER A 217 -11.07 -4.84 -16.25
C SER A 217 -10.28 -4.94 -17.55
N ASP A 218 -10.40 -6.07 -18.24
CA ASP A 218 -9.80 -6.35 -19.56
C ASP A 218 -10.39 -5.44 -20.67
N GLU A 219 -10.42 -4.13 -20.48
CA GLU A 219 -10.71 -3.14 -21.51
C GLU A 219 -9.50 -2.21 -21.60
N VAL A 220 -8.47 -2.71 -22.30
CA VAL A 220 -7.34 -1.90 -22.73
C VAL A 220 -7.92 -0.72 -23.50
N SER A 221 -7.67 0.49 -23.02
CA SER A 221 -8.06 1.74 -23.66
C SER A 221 -7.74 1.68 -25.15
N ASP A 222 -8.78 1.76 -25.98
CA ASP A 222 -8.77 1.66 -27.44
C ASP A 222 -8.18 2.95 -28.04
N VAL A 223 -6.91 3.25 -27.74
CA VAL A 223 -6.15 4.20 -28.53
C VAL A 223 -5.98 3.53 -29.89
N PRO A 224 -6.49 4.10 -31.01
CA PRO A 224 -6.39 3.48 -32.32
C PRO A 224 -4.94 3.49 -32.79
N GLN A 225 -4.13 2.56 -32.28
CA GLN A 225 -2.79 2.32 -32.76
C GLN A 225 -2.93 1.79 -34.18
N ASP A 226 -2.32 2.47 -35.15
CA ASP A 226 -2.40 2.04 -36.54
C ASP A 226 -1.75 0.65 -36.68
N TYR A 227 -2.62 -0.34 -36.93
CA TYR A 227 -2.29 -1.76 -36.95
C TYR A 227 -1.50 -2.17 -38.20
N LEU A 228 -1.46 -1.33 -39.24
CA LEU A 228 -0.87 -1.69 -40.53
C LEU A 228 0.37 -0.86 -40.89
N THR A 229 0.54 0.38 -40.40
CA THR A 229 1.71 1.23 -40.75
C THR A 229 3.06 0.53 -40.63
N PRO A 230 3.33 -0.25 -39.56
CA PRO A 230 4.64 -0.88 -39.37
C PRO A 230 5.01 -1.88 -40.47
N PHE A 231 4.01 -2.43 -41.16
CA PHE A 231 4.16 -3.45 -42.20
C PHE A 231 4.06 -2.86 -43.61
N LEU A 232 3.79 -1.55 -43.72
CA LEU A 232 3.78 -0.85 -45.01
C LEU A 232 5.20 -0.40 -45.38
N PRO A 233 5.55 -0.37 -46.67
CA PRO A 233 6.82 0.19 -47.11
C PRO A 233 6.93 1.67 -46.68
N ARG A 234 8.13 2.09 -46.25
CA ARG A 234 8.44 3.43 -45.67
C ARG A 234 8.11 4.63 -46.57
N SER A 235 7.67 4.42 -47.81
CA SER A 235 7.45 5.43 -48.84
C SER A 235 6.02 5.97 -48.95
N LEU A 236 5.07 5.54 -48.10
CA LEU A 236 3.70 6.07 -48.11
C LEU A 236 3.61 7.47 -47.46
N THR A 237 4.00 8.49 -48.22
CA THR A 237 3.59 9.88 -48.00
C THR A 237 2.24 10.15 -48.67
N ALA A 238 1.56 11.25 -48.33
CA ALA A 238 0.22 11.60 -48.84
C ALA A 238 0.09 11.66 -50.39
N ASN A 239 1.22 11.65 -51.12
CA ASN A 239 1.29 11.64 -52.60
C ASN A 239 1.89 10.33 -53.17
N ALA A 240 1.97 9.26 -52.38
CA ALA A 240 2.52 7.98 -52.84
C ALA A 240 1.57 7.25 -53.79
N LYS A 241 2.14 6.55 -54.78
CA LYS A 241 1.41 5.64 -55.68
C LYS A 241 0.70 4.56 -54.84
N PRO A 242 -0.54 4.15 -55.17
CA PRO A 242 -1.20 3.04 -54.50
C PRO A 242 -0.31 1.79 -54.51
N LEU A 243 -0.31 1.03 -53.40
CA LEU A 243 0.51 -0.18 -53.26
C LEU A 243 0.27 -1.12 -54.44
N ASP A 244 1.35 -1.73 -54.94
CA ASP A 244 1.21 -2.84 -55.88
C ASP A 244 0.59 -4.06 -55.18
N ARG A 245 -0.08 -4.92 -55.95
CA ARG A 245 -0.77 -6.09 -55.42
C ARG A 245 0.17 -7.01 -54.62
N GLN A 246 1.42 -7.15 -55.05
CA GLN A 246 2.43 -7.96 -54.35
C GLN A 246 2.83 -7.33 -53.01
N GLU A 247 2.99 -6.01 -52.97
CA GLU A 247 3.35 -5.28 -51.75
C GLU A 247 2.21 -5.30 -50.73
N ALA A 248 0.96 -5.16 -51.19
CA ALA A 248 -0.23 -5.25 -50.35
C ALA A 248 -0.43 -6.67 -49.77
N LEU A 249 -0.16 -7.73 -50.56
CA LEU A 249 -0.18 -9.11 -50.06
C LEU A 249 0.87 -9.32 -48.98
N LYS A 250 2.10 -8.86 -49.24
CA LYS A 250 3.21 -8.98 -48.28
C LYS A 250 2.91 -8.27 -46.97
N ALA A 251 2.42 -7.03 -47.01
CA ALA A 251 2.07 -6.26 -45.81
C ALA A 251 0.95 -6.93 -45.00
N ARG A 252 -0.06 -7.52 -45.67
CA ARG A 252 -1.12 -8.29 -45.02
C ARG A 252 -0.56 -9.53 -44.32
N ASP A 253 0.25 -10.31 -45.03
CA ASP A 253 0.79 -11.57 -44.51
C ASP A 253 1.75 -11.33 -43.34
N GLU A 254 2.61 -10.30 -43.42
CA GLU A 254 3.50 -9.89 -42.33
C GLU A 254 2.72 -9.41 -41.10
N CYS A 255 1.65 -8.64 -41.29
CA CYS A 255 0.78 -8.18 -40.20
C CYS A 255 0.08 -9.36 -39.49
N LEU A 256 -0.48 -10.30 -40.25
CA LEU A 256 -1.14 -11.49 -39.68
C LEU A 256 -0.14 -12.44 -39.03
N HIS A 257 1.06 -12.59 -39.60
CA HIS A 257 2.13 -13.40 -39.02
C HIS A 257 2.61 -12.79 -37.69
N ALA A 258 2.85 -11.48 -37.63
CA ALA A 258 3.26 -10.81 -36.40
C ALA A 258 2.21 -10.94 -35.28
N LEU A 259 0.91 -10.84 -35.62
CA LEU A 259 -0.16 -11.08 -34.65
C LEU A 259 -0.17 -12.54 -34.17
N LYS A 260 -0.03 -13.50 -35.10
CA LYS A 260 0.04 -14.93 -34.76
C LYS A 260 1.22 -15.22 -33.84
N ASP A 261 2.42 -14.72 -34.14
CA ASP A 261 3.60 -14.94 -33.31
C ASP A 261 3.40 -14.41 -31.89
N ARG A 262 2.81 -13.22 -31.75
CA ARG A 262 2.51 -12.63 -30.44
C ARG A 262 1.47 -13.44 -29.64
N LEU A 263 0.44 -13.97 -30.32
CA LEU A 263 -0.56 -14.84 -29.69
C LEU A 263 0.07 -16.17 -29.26
N VAL A 264 0.93 -16.76 -30.10
CA VAL A 264 1.66 -18.00 -29.78
C VAL A 264 2.62 -17.77 -28.61
N GLU A 265 3.43 -16.72 -28.65
CA GLU A 265 4.36 -16.36 -27.57
C GLU A 265 3.63 -16.21 -26.24
N ARG A 266 2.49 -15.51 -26.24
CA ARG A 266 1.67 -15.36 -25.03
C ARG A 266 1.13 -16.69 -24.52
N ALA A 267 0.69 -17.60 -25.40
CA ALA A 267 0.27 -18.94 -25.01
C ALA A 267 1.44 -19.76 -24.44
N THR A 268 2.63 -19.66 -25.05
CA THR A 268 3.85 -20.32 -24.57
C THR A 268 4.24 -19.85 -23.18
N ILE A 269 4.13 -18.56 -22.87
CA ILE A 269 4.41 -18.02 -21.52
C ILE A 269 3.42 -18.56 -20.47
N VAL A 270 2.14 -18.68 -20.82
CA VAL A 270 1.14 -19.24 -19.90
C VAL A 270 1.38 -20.73 -19.69
N GLN A 271 1.67 -21.47 -20.77
CA GLN A 271 2.02 -22.89 -20.73
C GLN A 271 3.28 -23.14 -19.90
N SER A 272 4.36 -22.35 -20.08
CA SER A 272 5.59 -22.54 -19.33
C SER A 272 5.39 -22.37 -17.83
N ARG A 273 4.56 -21.39 -17.42
CA ARG A 273 4.20 -21.18 -16.01
C ARG A 273 3.35 -22.33 -15.47
N LEU A 274 2.44 -22.88 -16.26
CA LEU A 274 1.66 -24.06 -15.89
C LEU A 274 2.57 -25.27 -15.67
N ASP A 275 3.54 -25.48 -16.56
CA ASP A 275 4.52 -26.56 -16.46
C ASP A 275 5.44 -26.39 -15.24
N GLU A 276 5.87 -25.16 -14.95
CA GLU A 276 6.67 -24.83 -13.76
C GLU A 276 5.92 -25.13 -12.45
N GLU A 277 4.66 -24.70 -12.32
CA GLU A 277 3.83 -24.98 -11.15
C GLU A 277 3.57 -26.48 -10.99
N ASN A 278 3.30 -27.20 -12.09
CA ASN A 278 3.15 -28.65 -12.08
C ASN A 278 4.44 -29.38 -11.66
N ALA A 279 5.59 -28.95 -12.17
CA ALA A 279 6.89 -29.50 -11.79
C ALA A 279 7.22 -29.23 -10.31
N ALA A 280 6.89 -28.03 -9.81
CA ALA A 280 7.07 -27.67 -8.41
C ALA A 280 6.19 -28.52 -7.49
N LEU A 281 4.92 -28.72 -7.84
CA LEU A 281 4.01 -29.59 -7.10
C LEU A 281 4.51 -31.04 -7.09
N SER A 282 4.89 -31.59 -8.26
CA SER A 282 5.42 -32.95 -8.36
C SER A 282 6.69 -33.15 -7.53
N LYS A 283 7.62 -32.18 -7.55
CA LYS A 283 8.84 -32.20 -6.74
C LYS A 283 8.52 -32.17 -5.23
N ARG A 284 7.55 -31.36 -4.81
CA ARG A 284 7.12 -31.28 -3.41
C ARG A 284 6.46 -32.59 -2.96
N GLN A 285 5.60 -33.19 -3.80
CA GLN A 285 5.00 -34.50 -3.56
C GLN A 285 6.06 -35.61 -3.41
N ALA A 286 7.05 -35.66 -4.29
CA ALA A 286 8.14 -36.65 -4.20
C ALA A 286 9.00 -36.46 -2.93
N THR A 287 9.22 -35.22 -2.51
CA THR A 287 9.95 -34.91 -1.26
C THR A 287 9.16 -35.35 -0.04
N PHE A 288 7.86 -35.05 -0.01
CA PHE A 288 6.95 -35.46 1.06
C PHE A 288 6.89 -37.00 1.21
N GLN A 289 6.76 -37.72 0.09
CA GLN A 289 6.75 -39.19 0.10
C GLN A 289 8.04 -39.81 0.65
N ARG A 290 9.20 -39.19 0.40
CA ARG A 290 10.50 -39.67 0.89
C ARG A 290 10.70 -39.43 2.39
N ASN A 291 10.17 -38.33 2.90
CA ASN A 291 10.36 -37.91 4.29
C ASN A 291 9.17 -38.27 5.18
N ARG A 292 8.17 -38.98 4.65
CA ARG A 292 6.90 -39.27 5.31
C ARG A 292 7.05 -39.87 6.70
N ASP A 293 8.03 -40.76 6.89
CA ASP A 293 8.24 -41.46 8.17
C ASP A 293 8.95 -40.58 9.23
N HIS A 294 9.37 -39.37 8.86
CA HIS A 294 10.09 -38.40 9.71
C HIS A 294 9.35 -37.06 9.87
N MET A 295 8.13 -36.91 9.37
CA MET A 295 7.37 -35.65 9.41
C MET A 295 6.46 -35.60 10.64
N GLU A 296 6.35 -34.42 11.26
CA GLU A 296 5.41 -34.17 12.36
C GLU A 296 4.05 -33.69 11.84
N ALA A 297 3.02 -33.68 12.70
CA ALA A 297 1.67 -33.23 12.34
C ALA A 297 1.62 -31.77 11.84
N SER A 298 2.59 -30.93 12.22
CA SER A 298 2.74 -29.56 11.71
C SER A 298 3.20 -29.54 10.25
N ASP A 299 4.13 -30.42 9.88
CA ASP A 299 4.67 -30.50 8.53
C ASP A 299 3.64 -31.01 7.52
N GLU A 300 2.74 -31.89 7.98
CA GLU A 300 1.63 -32.42 7.17
C GLU A 300 0.60 -31.32 6.86
N ALA A 301 0.26 -30.47 7.83
CA ALA A 301 -0.64 -29.33 7.62
C ALA A 301 -0.05 -28.29 6.65
N GLU A 302 1.25 -27.99 6.75
CA GLU A 302 1.92 -27.09 5.81
C GLU A 302 1.94 -27.66 4.38
N TYR A 303 2.14 -28.97 4.24
CA TYR A 303 2.10 -29.65 2.95
C TYR A 303 0.69 -29.63 2.33
N GLU A 304 -0.35 -29.83 3.13
CA GLU A 304 -1.74 -29.72 2.67
C GLU A 304 -2.08 -28.31 2.18
N GLN A 305 -1.68 -27.28 2.92
CA GLN A 305 -1.85 -25.88 2.51
C GLN A 305 -1.12 -25.59 1.19
N TYR A 306 0.13 -26.03 1.06
CA TYR A 306 0.89 -25.88 -0.18
C TYR A 306 0.20 -26.58 -1.37
N CYS A 307 -0.31 -27.80 -1.16
CA CYS A 307 -1.04 -28.53 -2.21
C CYS A 307 -2.29 -27.78 -2.66
N GLN A 308 -3.07 -27.25 -1.72
CA GLN A 308 -4.28 -26.47 -2.02
C GLN A 308 -3.95 -25.20 -2.82
N GLU A 309 -2.93 -24.46 -2.41
CA GLU A 309 -2.49 -23.26 -3.12
C GLU A 309 -1.96 -23.56 -4.53
N ALA A 310 -1.14 -24.62 -4.68
CA ALA A 310 -0.59 -25.03 -5.96
C ALA A 310 -1.70 -25.48 -6.93
N MET A 311 -2.67 -26.28 -6.45
CA MET A 311 -3.83 -26.70 -7.26
C MET A 311 -4.65 -25.49 -7.73
N PHE A 312 -4.86 -24.50 -6.85
CA PHE A 312 -5.57 -23.28 -7.20
C PHE A 312 -4.83 -22.47 -8.29
N ARG A 313 -3.50 -22.34 -8.18
CA ARG A 313 -2.68 -21.66 -9.21
C ARG A 313 -2.73 -22.38 -10.55
N ILE A 314 -2.61 -23.72 -10.53
CA ILE A 314 -2.70 -24.58 -11.72
C ILE A 314 -4.05 -24.37 -12.42
N GLN A 315 -5.16 -24.46 -11.67
CA GLN A 315 -6.51 -24.29 -12.21
C GLN A 315 -6.71 -22.92 -12.88
N ILE A 316 -6.17 -21.84 -12.27
CA ILE A 316 -6.22 -20.50 -12.88
C ILE A 316 -5.42 -20.44 -14.17
N LEU A 317 -4.25 -21.07 -14.21
CA LEU A 317 -3.39 -21.08 -15.40
C LEU A 317 -4.03 -21.88 -16.55
N GLU A 318 -4.66 -23.01 -16.25
CA GLU A 318 -5.47 -23.79 -17.21
C GLU A 318 -6.61 -22.95 -17.79
N GLN A 319 -7.45 -22.36 -16.92
CA GLN A 319 -8.55 -21.49 -17.36
C GLN A 319 -8.07 -20.30 -18.21
N ARG A 320 -6.92 -19.72 -17.87
CA ARG A 320 -6.32 -18.63 -18.64
C ARG A 320 -5.82 -19.09 -20.00
N LEU A 321 -5.23 -20.28 -20.07
CA LEU A 321 -4.77 -20.86 -21.32
C LEU A 321 -5.96 -21.10 -22.25
N ASP A 322 -7.00 -21.78 -21.75
CA ASP A 322 -8.24 -22.06 -22.49
C ASP A 322 -8.87 -20.77 -23.02
N ARG A 323 -9.12 -19.81 -22.13
CA ARG A 323 -9.68 -18.50 -22.53
C ARG A 323 -8.78 -17.77 -23.53
N HIS A 324 -7.46 -17.86 -23.38
CA HIS A 324 -6.53 -17.25 -24.33
C HIS A 324 -6.63 -17.92 -25.70
N THR A 325 -6.77 -19.24 -25.79
CA THR A 325 -6.92 -19.94 -27.07
C THR A 325 -8.19 -19.50 -27.81
N GLU A 326 -9.33 -19.41 -27.11
CA GLU A 326 -10.60 -18.97 -27.69
C GLU A 326 -10.53 -17.52 -28.19
N LEU A 327 -10.02 -16.61 -27.34
CA LEU A 327 -9.89 -15.19 -27.70
C LEU A 327 -8.87 -14.96 -28.82
N SER A 328 -7.81 -15.78 -28.89
CA SER A 328 -6.80 -15.68 -29.95
C SER A 328 -7.39 -15.97 -31.32
N LEU A 329 -8.26 -16.99 -31.42
CA LEU A 329 -8.97 -17.31 -32.67
C LEU A 329 -9.88 -16.17 -33.09
N HIS A 330 -10.64 -15.60 -32.14
CA HIS A 330 -11.50 -14.44 -32.41
C HIS A 330 -10.69 -13.24 -32.89
N LYS A 331 -9.61 -12.87 -32.20
CA LYS A 331 -8.75 -11.74 -32.55
C LYS A 331 -8.08 -11.90 -33.91
N TYR A 332 -7.68 -13.12 -34.25
CA TYR A 332 -7.10 -13.40 -35.57
C TYR A 332 -8.14 -13.24 -36.68
N ALA A 333 -9.35 -13.77 -36.49
CA ALA A 333 -10.44 -13.64 -37.45
C ALA A 333 -10.87 -12.17 -37.63
N GLU A 334 -10.94 -11.42 -36.53
CA GLU A 334 -11.26 -10.00 -36.54
C GLU A 334 -10.19 -9.18 -37.28
N MET A 335 -8.90 -9.44 -37.03
CA MET A 335 -7.80 -8.77 -37.74
C MET A 335 -7.83 -9.08 -39.23
N ASP A 336 -8.07 -10.33 -39.64
CA ASP A 336 -8.20 -10.67 -41.06
C ASP A 336 -9.39 -9.95 -41.72
N ALA A 337 -10.53 -9.83 -41.02
CA ALA A 337 -11.67 -9.05 -41.50
C ALA A 337 -11.34 -7.56 -41.64
N ARG A 338 -10.64 -6.97 -40.66
CA ARG A 338 -10.18 -5.57 -40.70
C ARG A 338 -9.22 -5.32 -41.86
N LEU A 339 -8.25 -6.21 -42.10
CA LEU A 339 -7.31 -6.10 -43.21
C LEU A 339 -7.98 -6.24 -44.58
N ARG A 340 -9.04 -7.06 -44.71
CA ARG A 340 -9.83 -7.15 -45.96
C ARG A 340 -10.61 -5.87 -46.24
N ALA A 341 -11.05 -5.16 -45.21
CA ALA A 341 -11.82 -3.93 -45.32
C ALA A 341 -10.95 -2.66 -45.37
N ASP A 342 -9.63 -2.75 -45.09
CA ASP A 342 -8.74 -1.58 -45.02
C ASP A 342 -8.52 -0.96 -46.42
N PRO A 343 -8.80 0.34 -46.61
CA PRO A 343 -8.65 1.01 -47.90
C PRO A 343 -7.21 1.01 -48.44
N ARG A 344 -6.20 0.91 -47.57
CA ARG A 344 -4.78 0.84 -47.95
C ARG A 344 -4.42 -0.46 -48.65
N LEU A 345 -5.23 -1.51 -48.45
CA LEU A 345 -5.08 -2.83 -49.07
C LEU A 345 -6.08 -3.07 -50.21
N ALA A 346 -6.77 -2.03 -50.70
CA ALA A 346 -7.78 -2.14 -51.76
C ALA A 346 -7.27 -2.75 -53.08
N ALA A 347 -5.96 -2.74 -53.33
CA ALA A 347 -5.32 -3.43 -54.46
C ALA A 347 -5.54 -4.96 -54.44
N LEU A 348 -5.88 -5.53 -53.27
CA LEU A 348 -6.23 -6.94 -53.13
C LEU A 348 -7.66 -7.26 -53.57
N ALA A 349 -8.57 -6.28 -53.50
CA ALA A 349 -10.00 -6.42 -53.79
C ALA A 349 -10.37 -6.21 -55.28
N ARG A 350 -9.51 -5.56 -56.08
CA ARG A 350 -9.70 -5.43 -57.53
C ARG A 350 -9.30 -6.73 -58.22
N GLN A 351 -10.28 -7.47 -58.73
CA GLN A 351 -10.09 -8.54 -59.72
C GLN A 351 -9.90 -7.95 -61.11
#